data_AF-A8NDJ8-F1
#
_entry.id   AF-A8NDJ8-F1
#
_cell.length_a   1.000
_cell.length_b   1.000
_cell.length_c   1.000
_cell.angle_alpha   90.00
_cell.angle_beta   90.00
_cell.angle_gamma   90.00
#
_symmetry.space_group_name_H-M   'P 1'
#
loop_
_entity.id
_entity.type
_entity.pdbx_description
1 polymer ?
#
loop_
_entity_poly.entity_id
_entity_poly.type
_entity_poly.pdbx_seq_one_letter_code
_entity_poly.pdbx_strand_id
1 'polypeptide(L)'
;MMRTLFYLALALTLSLALPQRAKNFVEECPEIVPGPGLPSLASLNLTSADLCKPPQEFMMARYGRVDPLFESKEKDPRQVNNWCGSAFISLSKSQYCYNYLYALGNTACVVPMWTRTRFCHTTGNGNEVAWYGNTVDGTQSQSSCRDVALGGRQVLDNCVLHNTPLGAMHREG
;
A
#
# COMPACT_ATOMS: atom_id res chain seq x y z
N MET A 1 -39.99 -53.74 -40.69
CA MET A 1 -40.19 -53.89 -39.23
C MET A 1 -39.24 -52.91 -38.57
N MET A 2 -39.76 -51.83 -38.00
CA MET A 2 -40.00 -51.72 -36.55
C MET A 2 -38.64 -51.61 -35.82
N ARG A 3 -38.29 -50.59 -35.06
CA ARG A 3 -38.91 -49.35 -34.55
C ARG A 3 -37.86 -48.86 -33.52
N THR A 4 -37.93 -47.59 -33.11
CA THR A 4 -37.68 -47.15 -31.70
C THR A 4 -36.22 -47.20 -31.15
N LEU A 5 -35.68 -46.25 -30.38
CA LEU A 5 -36.19 -45.06 -29.70
C LEU A 5 -35.03 -44.08 -29.36
N PHE A 6 -35.23 -42.81 -29.71
CA PHE A 6 -35.08 -41.62 -28.88
C PHE A 6 -33.73 -41.27 -28.19
N TYR A 7 -33.07 -40.31 -28.82
CA TYR A 7 -32.30 -39.25 -28.17
C TYR A 7 -33.19 -38.45 -27.20
N LEU A 8 -32.81 -38.29 -25.93
CA LEU A 8 -33.28 -37.19 -25.07
C LEU A 8 -32.58 -37.22 -23.70
N ALA A 9 -31.73 -36.22 -23.43
CA ALA A 9 -31.68 -35.47 -22.17
C ALA A 9 -30.49 -34.49 -22.20
N LEU A 10 -30.59 -33.43 -23.01
CA LEU A 10 -29.74 -32.26 -22.85
C LEU A 10 -30.34 -31.43 -21.70
N ALA A 11 -29.89 -31.68 -20.47
CA ALA A 11 -30.32 -30.89 -19.32
C ALA A 11 -29.67 -29.50 -19.38
N LEU A 12 -30.38 -28.52 -19.95
CA LEU A 12 -30.08 -27.10 -19.78
C LEU A 12 -30.34 -26.73 -18.32
N THR A 13 -29.29 -26.72 -17.50
CA THR A 13 -29.32 -26.07 -16.19
C THR A 13 -29.19 -24.57 -16.41
N LEU A 14 -30.34 -23.91 -16.57
CA LEU A 14 -30.45 -22.46 -16.59
C LEU A 14 -30.12 -21.95 -15.18
N SER A 15 -28.82 -21.73 -14.93
CA SER A 15 -28.34 -21.16 -13.68
C SER A 15 -28.82 -19.71 -13.60
N LEU A 16 -29.75 -19.44 -12.68
CA LEU A 16 -30.14 -18.09 -12.28
C LEU A 16 -28.92 -17.39 -11.68
N ALA A 17 -28.19 -16.63 -12.51
CA ALA A 17 -27.20 -15.68 -12.03
C ALA A 17 -27.95 -14.53 -11.34
N LEU A 18 -28.11 -14.60 -10.02
CA LEU A 18 -28.47 -13.42 -9.24
C LEU A 18 -27.38 -12.36 -9.49
N PRO A 19 -27.74 -11.10 -9.80
CA PRO A 19 -26.77 -10.02 -9.77
C PRO A 19 -26.29 -9.90 -8.33
N GLN A 20 -25.07 -10.37 -8.07
CA GLN A 20 -24.36 -9.99 -6.86
C GLN A 20 -24.15 -8.48 -6.97
N ARG A 21 -25.03 -7.73 -6.33
CA ARG A 21 -24.82 -6.30 -6.06
C ARG A 21 -23.54 -6.24 -5.24
N ALA A 22 -22.42 -5.99 -5.91
CA ALA A 22 -21.17 -5.68 -5.26
C ALA A 22 -21.48 -4.54 -4.29
N LYS A 23 -21.43 -4.82 -2.99
CA LYS A 23 -21.29 -3.76 -2.01
C LYS A 23 -19.95 -3.12 -2.34
N ASN A 24 -20.00 -2.01 -3.07
CA ASN A 24 -18.89 -1.07 -3.12
C ASN A 24 -18.67 -0.62 -1.68
N PHE A 25 -17.86 -1.37 -0.93
CA PHE A 25 -17.20 -0.84 0.24
C PHE A 25 -16.29 0.25 -0.29
N VAL A 26 -16.79 1.48 -0.30
CA VAL A 26 -15.91 2.63 -0.30
C VAL A 26 -15.20 2.52 1.04
N GLU A 27 -13.97 2.01 1.03
CA GLU A 27 -13.11 2.07 2.21
C GLU A 27 -13.00 3.55 2.56
N GLU A 28 -13.66 3.95 3.65
CA GLU A 28 -13.68 5.33 4.08
C GLU A 28 -12.24 5.75 4.38
N CYS A 29 -11.80 6.84 3.75
CA CYS A 29 -10.45 7.36 3.92
C CYS A 29 -10.24 7.70 5.40
N PRO A 30 -9.33 6.99 6.11
CA PRO A 30 -9.05 7.28 7.50
C PRO A 30 -8.40 8.67 7.63
N GLU A 31 -8.35 9.20 8.84
CA GLU A 31 -7.49 10.35 9.08
C GLU A 31 -6.02 9.88 9.07
N ILE A 32 -5.17 10.62 8.34
CA ILE A 32 -3.74 10.40 8.30
C ILE A 32 -3.08 11.41 9.23
N VAL A 33 -2.43 10.90 10.27
CA VAL A 33 -1.84 11.70 11.32
C VAL A 33 -0.31 11.68 11.21
N PRO A 34 0.31 12.83 10.91
CA PRO A 34 1.75 13.03 10.96
C PRO A 34 2.42 12.56 12.25
N GLY A 35 3.63 12.04 12.13
CA GLY A 35 4.50 11.75 13.25
C GLY A 35 4.91 13.00 14.04
N PRO A 36 5.27 12.88 15.33
CA PRO A 36 5.77 14.00 16.11
C PRO A 36 6.94 14.71 15.42
N GLY A 37 6.90 16.04 15.37
CA GLY A 37 7.95 16.88 14.78
C GLY A 37 7.92 17.00 13.25
N LEU A 38 7.06 16.25 12.55
CA LEU A 38 6.87 16.40 11.11
C LEU A 38 5.75 17.40 10.77
N PRO A 39 5.80 18.03 9.58
CA PRO A 39 4.78 19.00 9.15
C PRO A 39 3.35 18.45 9.14
N SER A 40 2.39 19.29 9.56
CA SER A 40 0.97 18.94 9.44
C SER A 40 0.52 18.85 7.97
N LEU A 41 -0.59 18.13 7.70
CA LEU A 41 -1.19 18.12 6.36
C LEU A 41 -1.59 19.52 5.90
N ALA A 42 -2.19 20.31 6.79
CA ALA A 42 -2.59 21.69 6.51
C ALA A 42 -1.39 22.57 6.10
N SER A 43 -0.23 22.44 6.75
CA SER A 43 0.98 23.18 6.38
C SER A 43 1.55 22.79 5.01
N LEU A 44 1.18 21.62 4.48
CA LEU A 44 1.56 21.15 3.15
C LEU A 44 0.49 21.46 2.09
N ASN A 45 -0.61 22.10 2.48
CA ASN A 45 -1.83 22.28 1.71
C ASN A 45 -2.40 20.94 1.21
N LEU A 46 -2.50 19.97 2.13
CA LEU A 46 -3.01 18.63 1.89
C LEU A 46 -4.14 18.29 2.86
N THR A 47 -5.00 17.38 2.44
CA THR A 47 -6.01 16.72 3.27
C THR A 47 -5.77 15.22 3.33
N SER A 48 -6.40 14.52 4.28
CA SER A 48 -6.41 13.06 4.31
C SER A 48 -6.93 12.47 3.00
N ALA A 49 -7.97 13.07 2.41
CA ALA A 49 -8.55 12.64 1.15
C ALA A 49 -7.56 12.74 -0.03
N ASP A 50 -6.67 13.72 -0.03
CA ASP A 50 -5.61 13.81 -1.04
C ASP A 50 -4.62 12.65 -0.92
N LEU A 51 -4.29 12.26 0.31
CA LEU A 51 -3.36 11.17 0.59
C LEU A 51 -3.98 9.79 0.36
N CYS A 52 -5.31 9.67 0.35
CA CYS A 52 -6.01 8.42 0.09
C CYS A 52 -6.04 8.00 -1.38
N LYS A 53 -5.55 8.86 -2.29
CA LYS A 53 -5.40 8.55 -3.70
C LYS A 53 -4.30 7.49 -3.91
N PRO A 54 -4.39 6.64 -4.95
CA PRO A 54 -3.26 5.82 -5.38
C PRO A 54 -2.01 6.68 -5.59
N PRO A 55 -0.78 6.19 -5.26
CA PRO A 55 0.44 7.00 -5.34
C PRO A 55 0.67 7.72 -6.67
N GLN A 56 0.38 7.06 -7.80
CA GLN A 56 0.48 7.64 -9.13
C GLN A 56 -0.49 8.81 -9.33
N GLU A 57 -1.75 8.64 -8.89
CA GLU A 57 -2.76 9.69 -8.95
C GLU A 57 -2.40 10.86 -8.04
N PHE A 58 -1.93 10.58 -6.82
CA PHE A 58 -1.43 11.59 -5.90
C PHE A 58 -0.28 12.40 -6.52
N MET A 59 0.74 11.73 -7.06
CA MET A 59 1.89 12.39 -7.69
C MET A 59 1.48 13.21 -8.91
N MET A 60 0.62 12.67 -9.78
CA MET A 60 0.09 13.39 -10.93
C MET A 60 -0.67 14.65 -10.48
N ALA A 61 -1.56 14.54 -9.49
CA ALA A 61 -2.32 15.67 -8.98
C ALA A 61 -1.46 16.74 -8.31
N ARG A 62 -0.40 16.33 -7.59
CA ARG A 62 0.45 17.26 -6.82
C ARG A 62 1.58 17.89 -7.62
N TYR A 63 2.17 17.13 -8.54
CA TYR A 63 3.41 17.47 -9.24
C TYR A 63 3.28 17.50 -10.77
N GLY A 64 2.15 17.07 -11.34
CA GLY A 64 1.95 16.99 -12.79
C GLY A 64 2.77 15.90 -13.48
N ARG A 65 3.37 14.98 -12.70
CA ARG A 65 4.19 13.86 -13.20
C ARG A 65 4.26 12.74 -12.17
N VAL A 66 4.46 11.52 -12.64
CA VAL A 66 4.84 10.37 -11.82
C VAL A 66 6.36 10.31 -11.75
N ASP A 67 6.91 10.03 -10.56
CA ASP A 67 8.35 9.87 -10.38
C ASP A 67 8.84 8.59 -11.08
N PRO A 68 9.82 8.64 -11.98
CA PRO A 68 10.38 7.44 -12.60
C PRO A 68 10.92 6.43 -11.57
N LEU A 69 11.40 6.89 -10.40
CA LEU A 69 11.84 6.00 -9.33
C LEU A 69 10.70 5.19 -8.72
N PHE A 70 9.47 5.68 -8.79
CA PHE A 70 8.29 4.92 -8.36
C PHE A 70 7.95 3.79 -9.34
N GLU A 71 8.19 3.99 -10.63
CA GLU A 71 7.93 2.98 -11.68
C GLU A 71 9.08 2.00 -11.88
N SER A 72 10.26 2.32 -11.35
CA SER A 72 11.43 1.46 -11.45
C SER A 72 11.19 0.12 -10.76
N LYS A 73 11.36 -0.96 -11.53
CA LYS A 73 11.46 -2.33 -11.00
C LYS A 73 12.90 -2.73 -10.68
N GLU A 74 13.84 -1.80 -10.82
CA GLU A 74 15.24 -2.08 -10.55
C GLU A 74 15.43 -2.41 -9.08
N LYS A 75 16.00 -3.58 -8.82
CA LYS A 75 16.25 -4.05 -7.47
C LYS A 75 17.37 -3.19 -6.87
N ASP A 76 17.05 -2.33 -5.90
CA ASP A 76 18.10 -1.55 -5.20
C ASP A 76 19.12 -2.55 -4.61
N PRO A 77 20.41 -2.46 -4.96
CA PRO A 77 21.43 -3.38 -4.44
C PRO A 77 21.62 -3.27 -2.92
N ARG A 78 21.13 -2.20 -2.28
CA ARG A 78 21.07 -2.03 -0.83
C ARG A 78 19.83 -2.67 -0.20
N GLN A 79 19.00 -3.36 -0.99
CA GLN A 79 17.85 -4.08 -0.48
C GLN A 79 18.32 -5.18 0.48
N VAL A 80 18.21 -4.86 1.77
CA VAL A 80 18.35 -5.84 2.84
C VAL A 80 17.13 -6.76 2.79
N ASN A 81 17.30 -8.03 3.13
CA ASN A 81 16.21 -9.00 3.24
C ASN A 81 15.00 -8.34 3.94
N ASN A 82 13.86 -8.24 3.24
CA ASN A 82 12.66 -7.66 3.83
C ASN A 82 12.05 -8.70 4.78
N TRP A 83 12.17 -8.48 6.09
CA TRP A 83 11.54 -9.33 7.09
C TRP A 83 10.06 -8.95 7.18
N CYS A 84 9.21 -9.79 6.63
CA CYS A 84 7.77 -9.60 6.70
C CYS A 84 7.24 -10.25 7.98
N GLY A 85 6.54 -9.46 8.79
CA GLY A 85 5.81 -10.00 9.93
C GLY A 85 4.65 -10.90 9.49
N SER A 86 4.07 -11.64 10.42
CA SER A 86 2.89 -12.49 10.17
C SER A 86 1.56 -11.72 10.22
N ALA A 87 1.59 -10.44 10.61
CA ALA A 87 0.40 -9.61 10.71
C ALA A 87 -0.06 -9.12 9.33
N PHE A 88 -1.37 -9.21 9.07
CA PHE A 88 -1.98 -8.63 7.88
C PHE A 88 -2.12 -7.11 8.07
N ILE A 89 -1.60 -6.34 7.11
CA ILE A 89 -1.76 -4.89 7.04
C ILE A 89 -2.55 -4.52 5.78
N SER A 90 -3.33 -3.44 5.86
CA SER A 90 -4.01 -2.92 4.67
C SER A 90 -2.99 -2.22 3.76
N LEU A 91 -2.87 -2.70 2.52
CA LEU A 91 -1.97 -2.10 1.52
C LEU A 91 -2.39 -0.67 1.18
N SER A 92 -3.70 -0.42 1.00
CA SER A 92 -4.24 0.91 0.73
C SER A 92 -3.87 1.88 1.86
N LYS A 93 -4.18 1.52 3.11
CA LYS A 93 -3.83 2.35 4.29
C LYS A 93 -2.33 2.57 4.44
N SER A 94 -1.51 1.61 4.04
CA SER A 94 -0.05 1.74 4.05
C SER A 94 0.46 2.75 3.02
N GLN A 95 -0.19 2.83 1.85
CA GLN A 95 0.15 3.78 0.79
C GLN A 95 -0.20 5.24 1.16
N TYR A 96 -1.13 5.47 2.09
CA TYR A 96 -1.47 6.83 2.51
C TYR A 96 -0.30 7.49 3.25
N CYS A 97 0.39 6.73 4.11
CA CYS A 97 1.63 7.20 4.73
C CYS A 97 2.77 7.35 3.72
N TYR A 98 2.83 6.51 2.68
CA TYR A 98 3.76 6.74 1.57
C TYR A 98 3.54 8.12 0.94
N ASN A 99 2.30 8.47 0.57
CA ASN A 99 1.98 9.75 -0.06
C ASN A 99 2.37 10.94 0.83
N TYR A 100 2.10 10.83 2.14
CA TYR A 100 2.49 11.86 3.09
C TYR A 100 4.01 12.06 3.14
N LEU A 101 4.78 10.99 3.33
CA LEU A 101 6.24 11.08 3.43
C LEU A 101 6.87 11.51 2.10
N TYR A 102 6.31 11.08 0.98
CA TYR A 102 6.71 11.53 -0.35
C TYR A 102 6.46 13.03 -0.54
N ALA A 103 5.34 13.54 -0.02
CA ALA A 103 4.97 14.96 -0.05
C ALA A 103 5.97 15.87 0.67
N LEU A 104 6.59 15.35 1.73
CA LEU A 104 7.61 16.06 2.52
C LEU A 104 8.92 16.28 1.74
N GLY A 105 9.15 15.53 0.65
CA GLY A 105 10.32 15.72 -0.21
C GLY A 105 11.64 15.57 0.54
N ASN A 106 12.46 16.62 0.48
CA ASN A 106 13.80 16.66 1.08
C ASN A 106 13.79 16.93 2.60
N THR A 107 12.62 17.06 3.24
CA THR A 107 12.53 17.17 4.70
C THR A 107 13.20 15.95 5.34
N ALA A 108 14.01 16.16 6.38
CA ALA A 108 14.68 15.08 7.07
C ALA A 108 13.69 14.26 7.90
N CYS A 109 13.65 12.96 7.64
CA CYS A 109 12.99 11.97 8.49
C CYS A 109 14.05 11.38 9.43
N VAL A 110 14.06 11.86 10.67
CA VAL A 110 15.10 11.56 11.67
C VAL A 110 14.62 10.47 12.62
N VAL A 111 15.51 9.52 12.93
CA VAL A 111 15.35 8.56 14.02
C VAL A 111 16.41 8.88 15.08
N PRO A 112 16.02 9.44 16.24
CA PRO A 112 16.95 9.74 17.32
C PRO A 112 17.57 8.48 17.92
N MET A 113 18.73 8.65 18.56
CA MET A 113 19.47 7.58 19.23
C MET A 113 18.58 6.78 20.19
N TRP A 114 18.70 5.45 20.15
CA TRP A 114 17.98 4.52 21.03
C TRP A 114 16.45 4.64 21.01
N THR A 115 15.87 5.27 19.98
CA THR A 115 14.42 5.46 19.87
C THR A 115 13.85 4.92 18.57
N ARG A 116 12.56 4.60 18.62
CA ARG A 116 11.74 4.35 17.45
C ARG A 116 10.96 5.61 17.15
N THR A 117 10.98 6.06 15.91
CA THR A 117 10.23 7.25 15.51
C THR A 117 9.04 6.85 14.66
N ARG A 118 7.84 7.28 15.06
CA ARG A 118 6.65 7.15 14.22
C ARG A 118 6.64 8.31 13.23
N PHE A 119 6.69 8.02 11.93
CA PHE A 119 6.65 9.05 10.89
C PHE A 119 5.22 9.38 10.46
N CYS A 120 4.33 8.39 10.47
CA CYS A 120 2.94 8.57 10.09
C CYS A 120 2.10 7.42 10.63
N HIS A 121 0.82 7.67 10.88
CA HIS A 121 -0.16 6.61 11.11
C HIS A 121 -1.55 6.98 10.61
N THR A 122 -2.38 5.98 10.38
CA THR A 122 -3.82 6.13 10.16
C THR A 122 -4.59 5.93 11.45
N THR A 123 -5.69 6.65 11.62
CA THR A 123 -6.64 6.47 12.73
C THR A 123 -7.98 5.96 12.21
N GLY A 124 -8.72 5.22 13.02
CA GLY A 124 -10.09 4.80 12.70
C GLY A 124 -10.46 3.41 13.20
N ASN A 125 -11.64 2.92 12.79
CA ASN A 125 -12.18 1.65 13.27
C ASN A 125 -11.47 0.45 12.62
N GLY A 126 -10.37 0.00 13.23
CA GLY A 126 -9.67 -1.25 12.93
C GLY A 126 -8.65 -1.17 11.78
N ASN A 127 -7.63 -2.02 11.87
CA ASN A 127 -6.52 -2.13 10.91
C ASN A 127 -5.77 -0.80 10.69
N GLU A 128 -5.45 -0.10 11.77
CA GLU A 128 -4.55 1.06 11.74
C GLU A 128 -3.18 0.64 11.20
N VAL A 129 -2.60 1.50 10.38
CA VAL A 129 -1.25 1.32 9.83
C VAL A 129 -0.38 2.45 10.32
N ALA A 130 0.84 2.13 10.72
CA ALA A 130 1.82 3.11 11.13
C ALA A 130 3.18 2.79 10.52
N TRP A 131 3.87 3.84 10.04
CA TRP A 131 5.23 3.77 9.54
C TRP A 131 6.19 4.23 10.63
N TYR A 132 7.17 3.39 10.94
CA TYR A 132 8.19 3.68 11.95
C TYR A 132 9.60 3.59 11.36
N GLY A 133 10.48 4.47 11.80
CA GLY A 133 11.92 4.36 11.65
C GLY A 133 12.57 3.79 12.91
N ASN A 134 13.62 3.00 12.73
CA ASN A 134 14.43 2.43 13.80
C ASN A 134 15.91 2.42 13.40
N THR A 135 16.80 2.37 14.39
CA THR A 135 18.26 2.38 14.22
C THR A 135 18.81 1.01 14.62
N VAL A 136 19.62 0.39 13.77
CA VAL A 136 20.16 -0.96 14.04
C VAL A 136 21.23 -0.93 15.14
N ASP A 137 22.04 0.12 15.17
CA ASP A 137 23.18 0.29 16.08
C ASP A 137 22.90 1.25 17.26
N GLY A 138 21.67 1.75 17.37
CA GLY A 138 21.27 2.72 18.39
C GLY A 138 21.77 4.15 18.14
N THR A 139 22.47 4.41 17.03
CA THR A 139 22.94 5.76 16.67
C THR A 139 21.84 6.54 15.97
N GLN A 140 21.92 7.88 15.98
CA GLN A 140 20.97 8.69 15.23
C GLN A 140 21.12 8.41 13.74
N SER A 141 20.00 8.16 13.06
CA SER A 141 19.96 7.98 11.61
C SER A 141 18.94 8.93 10.99
N GLN A 142 19.18 9.34 9.75
CA GLN A 142 18.24 10.16 8.99
C GLN A 142 18.35 9.92 7.50
N SER A 143 17.26 10.16 6.79
CA SER A 143 17.21 10.25 5.34
C SER A 143 16.19 11.31 4.92
N SER A 144 16.09 11.64 3.63
CA SER A 144 14.96 12.43 3.16
C SER A 144 13.67 11.64 3.34
N CYS A 145 12.58 12.30 3.71
CA CYS A 145 11.29 11.63 3.86
C CYS A 145 10.80 11.02 2.53
N ARG A 146 11.20 11.60 1.38
CA ARG A 146 10.99 10.99 0.07
C ARG A 146 11.71 9.65 -0.07
N ASP A 147 12.98 9.55 0.32
CA ASP A 147 13.72 8.29 0.26
C ASP A 147 13.16 7.27 1.25
N VAL A 148 12.71 7.72 2.43
CA VAL A 148 11.99 6.85 3.38
C VAL A 148 10.71 6.30 2.75
N ALA A 149 9.94 7.13 2.03
CA ALA A 149 8.74 6.70 1.31
C ALA A 149 9.08 5.64 0.25
N LEU A 150 10.09 5.89 -0.58
CA LEU A 150 10.54 4.94 -1.61
C LEU A 150 11.01 3.60 -1.01
N GLY A 151 11.82 3.65 0.07
CA GLY A 151 12.26 2.44 0.78
C GLY A 151 11.09 1.65 1.38
N GLY A 152 10.13 2.31 2.02
CA GLY A 152 8.96 1.62 2.55
C GLY A 152 8.02 1.08 1.47
N ARG A 153 7.93 1.74 0.31
CA ARG A 153 7.23 1.19 -0.87
C ARG A 153 7.86 -0.12 -1.32
N GLN A 154 9.19 -0.19 -1.37
CA GLN A 154 9.90 -1.43 -1.69
C GLN A 154 9.58 -2.53 -0.67
N VAL A 155 9.45 -2.21 0.62
CA VAL A 155 8.99 -3.20 1.62
C VAL A 155 7.58 -3.68 1.29
N LEU A 156 6.64 -2.77 1.00
CA LEU A 156 5.26 -3.14 0.65
C LEU A 156 5.16 -4.04 -0.59
N ASP A 157 5.97 -3.78 -1.61
CA ASP A 157 5.97 -4.57 -2.85
C ASP A 157 6.57 -5.97 -2.68
N ASN A 158 7.45 -6.14 -1.69
CA ASN A 158 8.14 -7.40 -1.43
C ASN A 158 7.58 -8.17 -0.22
N CYS A 159 6.77 -7.53 0.62
CA CYS A 159 6.08 -8.16 1.75
C CYS A 159 4.67 -8.60 1.39
N VAL A 160 4.61 -9.54 0.45
CA VAL A 160 3.38 -10.24 0.09
C VAL A 160 3.35 -11.56 0.87
N LEU A 161 2.45 -11.68 1.85
CA LEU A 161 2.18 -12.97 2.50
C LEU A 161 1.66 -13.95 1.42
N HIS A 162 2.46 -14.96 1.07
CA HIS A 162 2.22 -15.92 -0.02
C HIS A 162 1.07 -16.92 0.24
N ASN A 163 -0.07 -16.47 0.78
CA ASN A 163 -1.27 -17.31 0.94
C ASN A 163 -2.46 -16.84 0.08
N THR A 164 -2.23 -16.00 -0.93
CA THR A 164 -3.25 -15.65 -1.93
C THR A 164 -2.80 -16.01 -3.35
N PRO A 165 -3.72 -16.39 -4.26
CA PRO A 165 -3.39 -16.73 -5.65
C PRO A 165 -2.59 -15.64 -6.40
N LEU A 166 -2.73 -14.37 -5.99
CA LEU A 166 -2.01 -13.23 -6.55
C LEU A 166 -0.50 -13.24 -6.21
N GLY A 167 -0.10 -13.81 -5.07
CA GLY A 167 1.30 -13.95 -4.69
C GLY A 167 2.06 -15.03 -5.46
N ALA A 168 1.35 -15.91 -6.19
CA ALA A 168 1.95 -16.95 -7.03
C ALA A 168 2.25 -16.45 -8.45
N MET A 169 1.49 -15.47 -8.97
CA MET A 169 1.69 -14.93 -10.33
C MET A 169 2.91 -14.01 -10.47
N HIS A 170 3.48 -13.49 -9.37
CA HIS A 170 4.66 -12.62 -9.44
C HIS A 170 6.01 -13.36 -9.57
N ARG A 171 5.99 -14.71 -9.70
CA ARG A 171 7.20 -15.52 -9.94
C ARG A 171 7.42 -15.94 -11.41
N GLU A 172 6.48 -15.67 -12.32
CA GLU A 172 6.57 -16.16 -13.70
C GLU A 172 6.75 -15.06 -14.76
N GLY A 173 7.26 -13.89 -14.38
CA GLY A 173 7.56 -12.78 -15.30
C GLY A 173 9.01 -12.34 -15.22
#